data_AF-A0A0A8K729-F1
#
_entry.id   AF-A0A0A8K729-F1
#
_cell.length_a   1.000
_cell.length_b   1.000
_cell.length_c   1.000
_cell.angle_alpha   90.00
_cell.angle_beta   90.00
_cell.angle_gamma   90.00
#
_symmetry.space_group_name_H-M   'P 1'
#
loop_
_entity.id
_entity.type
_entity.pdbx_description
1 polymer ?
#
loop_
_entity_poly.entity_id
_entity_poly.type
_entity_poly.pdbx_seq_one_letter_code
_entity_poly.pdbx_strand_id
1 'polypeptide(L)'
;MPEDSCDAALEELAQRELELSDAYGTMVALAAASAVSVFAFLAAVGILVLTLGILGTPAGPLGWTMVVGVGVVAALSGAVAVFGLAALVSAYANWEAAKRRRLQAYAAVQAKCPADRTPPPPST
;
A
#
# COMPACT_ATOMS: atom_id res chain seq x y z
N MET A 1 -21.99 10.50 36.49
CA MET A 1 -21.49 9.12 36.33
C MET A 1 -20.27 9.21 35.42
N PRO A 2 -19.04 9.22 35.96
CA PRO A 2 -17.80 9.35 35.18
C PRO A 2 -17.38 8.03 34.50
N GLU A 3 -17.84 6.87 34.99
CA GLU A 3 -17.47 5.55 34.45
C GLU A 3 -18.00 5.32 33.03
N ASP A 4 -19.27 5.65 32.75
CA ASP A 4 -19.85 5.51 31.40
C ASP A 4 -19.10 6.32 30.33
N SER A 5 -18.49 7.45 30.73
CA SER A 5 -17.72 8.31 29.83
C SER A 5 -16.32 7.77 29.52
N CYS A 6 -15.79 6.92 30.39
CA CYS A 6 -14.51 6.24 30.20
C CYS A 6 -14.69 4.99 29.35
N ASP A 7 -15.72 4.19 29.62
CA ASP A 7 -16.00 2.95 28.88
C ASP A 7 -16.32 3.25 27.40
N ALA A 8 -17.09 4.31 27.12
CA ALA A 8 -17.34 4.78 25.76
C ALA A 8 -16.07 5.23 25.02
N ALA A 9 -15.12 5.87 25.72
CA ALA A 9 -13.86 6.30 25.12
C ALA A 9 -12.91 5.12 24.84
N LEU A 10 -12.93 4.08 25.68
CA LEU A 10 -12.18 2.84 25.46
C LEU A 10 -12.74 2.05 24.27
N GLU A 11 -14.06 1.97 24.13
CA GLU A 11 -14.71 1.31 22.99
C GLU A 11 -14.39 2.04 21.67
N GLU A 12 -14.41 3.37 21.68
CA GLU A 12 -14.01 4.17 20.51
C GLU A 12 -12.53 3.94 20.15
N LEU A 13 -11.64 3.80 21.14
CA LEU A 13 -10.23 3.48 20.90
C LEU A 13 -10.05 2.08 20.28
N ALA A 14 -10.77 1.07 20.78
CA ALA A 14 -10.72 -0.29 20.25
C ALA A 14 -11.21 -0.37 18.80
N GLN A 15 -12.27 0.36 18.45
CA GLN A 15 -12.73 0.48 17.06
C GLN A 15 -11.66 1.12 16.15
N ARG A 16 -10.99 2.18 16.62
CA ARG A 16 -9.90 2.83 15.86
C ARG A 16 -8.67 1.94 15.68
N GLU A 17 -8.40 1.03 16.61
CA GLU A 17 -7.34 0.03 16.45
C GLU A 17 -7.66 -0.98 15.36
N LEU A 18 -8.89 -1.46 15.30
CA LEU A 18 -9.36 -2.33 14.22
C LEU A 18 -9.25 -1.62 12.86
N GLU A 19 -9.73 -0.39 12.73
CA GLU A 19 -9.58 0.43 11.51
C GLU A 19 -8.11 0.59 11.10
N LEU A 20 -7.21 0.81 12.06
CA LEU A 20 -5.78 0.98 11.79
C LEU A 20 -5.11 -0.34 11.34
N SER A 21 -5.49 -1.46 11.95
CA SER A 21 -5.01 -2.79 11.55
C SER A 21 -5.46 -3.17 10.14
N ASP A 22 -6.70 -2.85 9.77
CA ASP A 22 -7.25 -3.13 8.45
C ASP A 22 -6.61 -2.23 7.38
N ALA A 23 -6.42 -0.94 7.69
CA ALA A 23 -5.71 0.00 6.82
C ALA A 23 -4.23 -0.41 6.62
N TYR A 24 -3.56 -0.90 7.67
CA TYR A 24 -2.21 -1.44 7.57
C TYR A 24 -2.16 -2.71 6.71
N GLY A 25 -3.09 -3.63 6.92
CA GLY A 25 -3.21 -4.84 6.10
C GLY A 25 -3.38 -4.52 4.61
N THR A 26 -4.24 -3.55 4.30
CA THR A 26 -4.45 -3.06 2.93
C THR A 26 -3.19 -2.42 2.35
N MET A 27 -2.48 -1.59 3.13
CA MET A 27 -1.21 -0.99 2.72
C MET A 27 -0.15 -2.05 2.41
N VAL A 28 0.01 -3.05 3.28
CA VAL A 28 0.99 -4.14 3.10
C VAL A 28 0.64 -5.00 1.90
N ALA A 29 -0.64 -5.33 1.71
CA ALA A 29 -1.10 -6.09 0.54
C ALA A 29 -0.81 -5.35 -0.77
N LEU A 30 -1.09 -4.04 -0.82
CA LEU A 30 -0.77 -3.19 -1.97
C LEU A 30 0.75 -3.06 -2.16
N ALA A 31 1.52 -2.97 -1.08
CA ALA A 31 2.98 -2.90 -1.15
C ALA A 31 3.56 -4.17 -1.78
N ALA A 32 3.10 -5.34 -1.33
CA ALA A 32 3.49 -6.63 -1.89
C ALA A 32 3.09 -6.75 -3.37
N ALA A 33 1.87 -6.35 -3.74
CA ALA A 33 1.41 -6.36 -5.13
C ALA A 33 2.24 -5.42 -6.03
N SER A 34 2.58 -4.23 -5.53
CA SER A 34 3.41 -3.26 -6.24
C SER A 34 4.86 -3.73 -6.41
N ALA A 35 5.42 -4.46 -5.44
CA ALA A 35 6.76 -5.05 -5.58
C ALA A 35 6.79 -6.09 -6.70
N VAL A 36 5.81 -6.99 -6.75
CA VAL A 36 5.70 -8.03 -7.79
C VAL A 36 5.54 -7.40 -9.18
N SER A 37 4.77 -6.30 -9.31
CA SER A 37 4.60 -5.63 -10.60
C SER A 37 5.88 -4.93 -11.09
N VAL A 38 6.69 -4.37 -10.18
CA VAL A 38 8.00 -3.79 -10.52
C VAL A 38 8.96 -4.86 -11.04
N PHE A 39 9.02 -6.03 -10.40
CA PHE A 39 9.83 -7.14 -10.89
C PHE A 39 9.37 -7.65 -12.26
N ALA A 40 8.06 -7.76 -12.48
CA ALA A 40 7.51 -8.14 -13.78
C ALA A 40 7.85 -7.13 -14.88
N PHE A 41 7.78 -5.83 -14.58
CA PHE A 41 8.18 -4.77 -15.51
C PHE A 41 9.66 -4.83 -15.86
N LEU A 42 10.55 -4.96 -14.87
CA LEU A 42 11.99 -5.08 -15.10
C LEU A 42 12.33 -6.31 -15.96
N ALA A 43 11.66 -7.43 -15.74
CA ALA A 43 11.82 -8.63 -16.58
C ALA A 43 11.37 -8.38 -18.02
N ALA A 44 10.21 -7.73 -18.22
CA ALA A 44 9.70 -7.39 -19.55
C ALA A 44 10.64 -6.43 -20.30
N VAL A 45 11.18 -5.41 -19.62
CA VAL A 45 12.17 -4.49 -20.19
C VAL A 45 13.48 -5.21 -20.51
N GLY A 46 13.95 -6.11 -19.65
CA GLY A 46 15.13 -6.94 -19.92
C GLY A 46 14.96 -7.77 -21.20
N ILE A 47 13.81 -8.42 -21.38
CA ILE A 47 13.47 -9.16 -22.60
C ILE A 47 13.40 -8.24 -23.82
N LEU A 48 12.86 -7.02 -23.67
CA LEU A 48 12.81 -6.02 -24.74
C LEU A 48 14.22 -5.59 -25.19
N VAL A 49 15.13 -5.33 -24.26
CA VAL A 49 16.51 -4.96 -24.57
C VAL A 49 17.24 -6.12 -25.24
N LEU A 50 17.01 -7.35 -24.78
CA LEU A 50 17.61 -8.56 -25.36
C LEU A 50 17.10 -8.81 -26.79
N THR A 51 15.81 -8.63 -27.03
CA THR A 51 15.23 -8.73 -28.39
C THR A 51 15.70 -7.59 -29.30
N LEU A 52 15.87 -6.37 -28.77
CA LEU A 52 16.42 -5.25 -29.51
C LEU A 52 17.91 -5.44 -29.85
N GLY A 53 18.71 -6.07 -28.98
CA GLY A 53 20.11 -6.41 -29.26
C GLY A 53 20.30 -7.38 -30.42
N ILE A 54 19.26 -8.12 -30.80
CA ILE A 54 19.26 -9.08 -31.91
C ILE A 54 18.89 -8.40 -33.25
N LEU A 55 18.46 -7.13 -33.27
CA LEU A 55 18.09 -6.36 -34.48
C LEU A 55 19.23 -6.14 -35.50
N GLY A 56 20.46 -6.56 -35.21
CA GLY A 56 21.52 -6.66 -36.22
C GLY A 56 21.25 -7.74 -37.29
N THR A 57 20.25 -8.60 -37.08
CA THR A 57 19.76 -9.57 -38.07
C THR A 57 18.46 -9.07 -38.70
N PRO A 58 18.22 -9.27 -40.01
CA PRO A 58 16.99 -8.83 -40.67
C PRO A 58 15.81 -9.62 -40.11
N ALA A 59 15.22 -9.07 -39.06
CA ALA A 59 13.99 -9.58 -38.45
C ALA A 59 12.88 -9.46 -39.51
N GLY A 60 12.50 -10.60 -40.09
CA GLY A 60 11.30 -10.69 -40.93
C GLY A 60 10.04 -10.27 -40.16
N PRO A 61 8.86 -10.27 -40.79
CA PRO A 61 7.60 -9.82 -40.19
C PRO A 61 7.29 -10.41 -38.79
N LEU A 62 7.74 -11.65 -38.53
CA LEU A 62 7.66 -12.32 -37.22
C LEU A 62 8.47 -11.61 -36.10
N GLY A 63 9.65 -11.07 -36.41
CA GLY A 63 10.46 -10.35 -35.42
C GLY A 63 9.85 -8.99 -35.05
N TRP A 64 9.23 -8.29 -36.01
CA TRP A 64 8.47 -7.07 -35.73
C TRP A 64 7.25 -7.33 -34.85
N THR A 65 6.51 -8.43 -35.07
CA THR A 65 5.40 -8.80 -34.18
C THR A 65 5.86 -9.08 -32.75
N MET A 66 7.05 -9.68 -32.56
CA MET A 66 7.64 -9.86 -31.23
C MET A 66 7.99 -8.54 -30.57
N VAL A 67 8.66 -7.62 -31.28
CA VAL A 67 9.03 -6.29 -30.74
C VAL A 67 7.78 -5.49 -30.33
N VAL A 68 6.76 -5.47 -31.19
CA VAL A 68 5.48 -4.82 -30.87
C VAL A 68 4.80 -5.49 -29.68
N GLY A 69 4.77 -6.82 -29.64
CA GLY A 69 4.19 -7.59 -28.53
C GLY A 69 4.88 -7.28 -27.19
N VAL A 70 6.22 -7.28 -27.16
CA VAL A 70 6.98 -6.94 -25.95
C VAL A 70 6.79 -5.46 -25.58
N GLY A 71 6.72 -4.56 -26.57
CA GLY A 71 6.41 -3.15 -26.33
C GLY A 71 5.04 -2.93 -25.66
N VAL A 72 4.01 -3.65 -26.11
CA VAL A 72 2.66 -3.62 -25.50
C VAL A 72 2.69 -4.17 -24.08
N VAL A 73 3.38 -5.30 -23.84
CA VAL A 73 3.52 -5.88 -22.49
C VAL A 73 4.26 -4.93 -21.55
N ALA A 74 5.31 -4.26 -22.03
CA ALA A 74 6.05 -3.27 -21.25
C ALA A 74 5.16 -2.06 -20.90
N ALA A 75 4.39 -1.54 -21.86
CA ALA A 75 3.47 -0.42 -21.62
C ALA A 75 2.38 -0.78 -20.59
N LEU A 76 1.74 -1.96 -20.72
CA LEU A 76 0.73 -2.43 -19.77
C LEU A 76 1.32 -2.65 -18.38
N SER A 77 2.51 -3.25 -18.29
CA SER A 77 3.20 -3.47 -17.02
C SER A 77 3.58 -2.15 -16.34
N GLY A 78 4.04 -1.16 -17.12
CA GLY A 78 4.31 0.19 -16.63
C GLY A 78 3.06 0.90 -16.11
N ALA A 79 1.94 0.79 -16.81
CA ALA A 79 0.66 1.34 -16.35
C ALA A 79 0.21 0.70 -15.03
N VAL A 80 0.25 -0.63 -14.92
CA VAL A 80 -0.08 -1.35 -13.68
C VAL A 80 0.84 -0.94 -12.53
N ALA A 81 2.14 -0.76 -12.79
CA ALA A 81 3.08 -0.30 -11.78
C ALA A 81 2.73 1.12 -11.27
N VAL A 82 2.42 2.06 -12.17
CA VAL A 82 2.04 3.43 -11.80
C VAL A 82 0.72 3.45 -11.03
N PHE A 83 -0.29 2.73 -11.48
CA PHE A 83 -1.58 2.63 -10.77
C PHE A 83 -1.42 1.97 -9.40
N GLY A 84 -0.61 0.91 -9.30
CA GLY A 84 -0.29 0.26 -8.03
C GLY A 84 0.42 1.19 -7.06
N LEU A 85 1.37 1.99 -7.55
CA LEU A 85 2.07 3.00 -6.75
C LEU A 85 1.10 4.09 -6.25
N ALA A 86 0.21 4.60 -7.12
CA ALA A 86 -0.78 5.59 -6.73
C ALA A 86 -1.75 5.05 -5.67
N ALA A 87 -2.21 3.81 -5.83
CA ALA A 87 -3.03 3.13 -4.83
C ALA A 87 -2.28 2.95 -3.51
N LEU A 88 -1.01 2.56 -3.55
CA LEU A 88 -0.16 2.43 -2.36
C LEU A 88 -0.02 3.77 -1.60
N VAL A 89 0.25 4.86 -2.33
CA VAL A 89 0.36 6.20 -1.73
C VAL A 89 -0.95 6.61 -1.07
N SER A 90 -2.09 6.35 -1.72
CA SER A 90 -3.40 6.64 -1.13
C SER A 90 -3.68 5.82 0.13
N ALA A 91 -3.32 4.53 0.12
CA ALA A 91 -3.45 3.65 1.27
C ALA A 91 -2.56 4.09 2.43
N TYR A 92 -1.34 4.55 2.13
CA TYR A 92 -0.43 5.11 3.13
C TYR A 92 -0.99 6.39 3.76
N ALA A 93 -1.53 7.31 2.95
CA ALA A 93 -2.15 8.53 3.45
C ALA A 93 -3.36 8.22 4.37
N ASN A 94 -4.17 7.21 3.99
CA ASN A 94 -5.28 6.75 4.83
C ASN A 94 -4.80 6.13 6.15
N TRP A 95 -3.73 5.33 6.11
CA TRP A 95 -3.12 4.75 7.30
C TRP A 95 -2.55 5.83 8.25
N GLU A 96 -1.85 6.84 7.71
CA GLU A 96 -1.38 7.98 8.51
C GLU A 96 -2.54 8.77 9.13
N ALA A 97 -3.61 9.00 8.38
CA ALA A 97 -4.80 9.68 8.87
C ALA A 97 -5.46 8.88 10.01
N ALA A 98 -5.56 7.56 9.87
CA ALA A 98 -6.04 6.67 10.92
C ALA A 98 -5.14 6.71 12.17
N LYS A 99 -3.80 6.72 11.99
CA LYS A 99 -2.83 6.85 13.10
C LYS A 99 -3.05 8.15 13.89
N ARG A 100 -3.27 9.28 13.20
CA ARG A 100 -3.58 10.56 13.85
C ARG A 100 -4.89 10.53 14.63
N ARG A 101 -5.95 9.93 14.07
CA ARG A 101 -7.24 9.78 14.78
C ARG A 101 -7.11 8.93 16.04
N ARG A 102 -6.35 7.82 15.98
CA ARG A 102 -6.07 6.98 17.16
C ARG A 102 -5.33 7.76 18.25
N LEU A 103 -4.33 8.56 17.90
CA LEU A 103 -3.60 9.39 18.87
C LEU A 103 -4.50 10.43 19.56
N GLN A 104 -5.43 11.04 18.82
CA GLN A 104 -6.42 11.97 19.37
C GLN A 104 -7.40 11.25 20.31
N ALA A 105 -7.91 10.08 19.92
CA ALA A 105 -8.78 9.25 20.77
C ALA A 105 -8.05 8.81 22.05
N TYR A 106 -6.77 8.42 21.94
CA TYR A 106 -5.95 8.05 23.09
C TYR A 106 -5.77 9.21 24.07
N ALA A 107 -5.50 10.43 23.58
CA ALA A 107 -5.44 11.62 24.42
C ALA A 107 -6.78 11.90 25.12
N ALA A 108 -7.92 11.65 24.46
CA ALA A 108 -9.24 11.78 25.06
C ALA A 108 -9.51 10.72 26.14
N VAL A 109 -9.07 9.46 25.94
CA VAL A 109 -9.11 8.41 26.96
C VAL A 109 -8.26 8.79 28.17
N GLN A 110 -7.06 9.33 27.95
CA GLN A 110 -6.15 9.76 29.00
C GLN A 110 -6.71 10.91 29.85
N ALA A 111 -7.56 11.76 29.28
CA ALA A 111 -8.23 12.86 29.98
C ALA A 111 -9.49 12.40 30.76
N LYS A 112 -10.13 11.30 30.35
CA LYS A 112 -11.43 10.85 30.88
C LYS A 112 -11.33 9.63 31.80
N CYS A 113 -10.29 8.82 31.67
CA CYS A 113 -10.11 7.58 32.42
C CYS A 113 -9.03 7.72 33.51
N PRO A 114 -9.18 7.04 34.66
CA PRO A 114 -8.13 6.93 35.66
C PRO A 114 -6.94 6.11 35.14
N ALA A 115 -5.74 6.37 35.67
CA ALA A 115 -4.47 5.78 35.23
C ALA A 115 -4.45 4.24 35.25
N ASP A 116 -5.29 3.62 36.07
CA ASP A 116 -5.43 2.16 36.21
C ASP A 116 -6.20 1.50 35.06
N ARG A 117 -7.06 2.26 34.35
CA ARG A 117 -7.84 1.77 33.20
C ARG A 117 -7.29 2.23 31.84
N THR A 118 -6.32 3.15 31.83
CA THR A 118 -5.68 3.58 30.59
C THR A 118 -4.81 2.46 30.01
N PRO A 119 -5.06 2.02 28.76
CA PRO A 119 -4.17 1.06 28.10
C PRO A 119 -2.77 1.66 27.92
N PRO A 120 -1.72 0.81 27.82
CA PRO A 120 -0.35 1.29 27.67
C PRO A 120 -0.20 2.18 26.42
N PRO A 121 0.73 3.15 26.45
CA PRO A 121 0.91 4.09 25.36
C PRO A 121 1.17 3.36 24.04
N PRO A 122 0.59 3.83 22.92
CA PRO A 122 0.77 3.19 21.63
C PRO A 122 2.27 3.15 21.29
N SER A 123 2.83 1.96 21.12
CA SER A 123 4.22 1.80 20.67
C SER A 123 4.36 2.40 19.27
N THR A 124 5.33 3.31 19.13
CA THR A 124 5.60 4.12 17.92
C THR A 124 5.87 3.31 16.69
#